data_AF-A0A1G5QQG1-F1
#
_entry.id   AF-A0A1G5QQG1-F1
#
_cell.length_a   1.000
_cell.length_b   1.000
_cell.length_c   1.000
_cell.angle_alpha   90.00
_cell.angle_beta   90.00
_cell.angle_gamma   90.00
#
_symmetry.space_group_name_H-M   'P 1'
#
loop_
_entity.id
_entity.type
_entity.pdbx_description
1 polymer ?
#
loop_
_entity_poly.entity_id
_entity_poly.type
_entity_poly.pdbx_seq_one_letter_code
_entity_poly.pdbx_strand_id
1 'polypeptide(L)'
;MDGMSLLTITVLAVFVGFEVVSKVSSTLHTPLMSGANAIHGIILVGAIIVAGQAADPWVLAVALLAVVLATANLVGGFVVTDRMLEMFRGRQRPPSNVGQLGSTGGTGGTGGAGGAARSPGQADSGGQAGSTAARPVDSAGPIKKGRRQ
;
A
#
# COMPACT_ATOMS: atom_id res chain seq x y z
N MET A 1 -41.13 9.70 -1.44
CA MET A 1 -40.51 9.23 -0.19
C MET A 1 -40.73 10.32 0.84
N ASP A 2 -41.24 9.98 2.02
CA ASP A 2 -41.40 10.92 3.12
C ASP A 2 -40.04 11.27 3.75
N GLY A 3 -39.97 12.43 4.42
CA GLY A 3 -38.72 12.92 5.03
C GLY A 3 -38.20 12.01 6.14
N MET A 4 -39.09 11.31 6.87
CA MET A 4 -38.70 10.33 7.89
C MET A 4 -38.00 9.13 7.26
N SER A 5 -38.53 8.60 6.14
CA SER A 5 -37.86 7.54 5.39
C SER A 5 -36.46 7.93 4.88
N LEU A 6 -36.27 9.16 4.36
CA LEU A 6 -34.95 9.63 3.92
C LEU A 6 -33.96 9.73 5.09
N LEU A 7 -34.42 10.22 6.25
CA LEU A 7 -33.62 10.26 7.46
C LEU A 7 -33.21 8.85 7.91
N THR A 8 -34.17 7.92 7.97
CA THR A 8 -33.89 6.53 8.34
C THR A 8 -32.88 5.88 7.40
N ILE A 9 -33.04 6.03 6.09
CA ILE A 9 -32.10 5.48 5.09
C ILE A 9 -30.72 6.12 5.28
N THR A 10 -30.63 7.44 5.46
CA THR A 10 -29.36 8.15 5.63
C THR A 10 -28.62 7.66 6.89
N VAL A 11 -29.33 7.57 8.02
CA VAL A 11 -28.75 7.11 9.28
C VAL A 11 -28.28 5.66 9.16
N LEU A 12 -29.12 4.76 8.66
CA LEU A 12 -28.75 3.35 8.48
C LEU A 12 -27.58 3.18 7.50
N ALA A 13 -27.55 3.94 6.40
CA ALA A 13 -26.45 3.92 5.44
C ALA A 13 -25.12 4.37 6.07
N VAL A 14 -25.13 5.39 6.93
CA VAL A 14 -23.93 5.83 7.66
C VAL A 14 -23.44 4.75 8.63
N PHE A 15 -24.33 4.10 9.38
CA PHE A 15 -23.97 2.98 10.25
C PHE A 15 -23.32 1.83 9.48
N VAL A 16 -23.92 1.45 8.34
CA VAL A 16 -23.36 0.42 7.45
C VAL A 16 -22.00 0.83 6.91
N GLY A 17 -21.85 2.08 6.44
CA GLY A 17 -20.59 2.61 5.94
C GLY A 17 -19.47 2.56 7.00
N PHE A 18 -19.79 2.95 8.24
CA PHE A 18 -18.84 2.90 9.36
C PHE A 18 -18.39 1.48 9.68
N GLU A 19 -19.32 0.53 9.80
CA GLU A 19 -19.01 -0.86 10.11
C GLU A 19 -18.14 -1.50 9.01
N VAL A 20 -18.48 -1.27 7.74
CA VAL A 20 -17.74 -1.84 6.60
C VAL A 20 -16.32 -1.28 6.51
N VAL A 21 -16.14 0.04 6.65
CA VAL A 21 -14.81 0.67 6.57
C VAL A 21 -13.94 0.29 7.78
N SER A 22 -14.53 0.12 8.97
CA SER A 22 -13.79 -0.24 10.19
C SER A 22 -13.20 -1.65 10.18
N LYS A 23 -13.67 -2.52 9.28
CA LYS A 23 -13.23 -3.93 9.18
C LYS A 23 -12.14 -4.17 8.13
N VAL A 24 -11.57 -3.13 7.52
CA VAL A 24 -10.50 -3.29 6.51
C VAL A 24 -9.11 -3.41 7.15
N SER A 25 -8.25 -4.24 6.57
CA SER A 25 -6.85 -4.40 7.00
C SER A 25 -6.03 -3.12 6.74
N SER A 26 -5.01 -2.85 7.57
CA SER A 26 -4.20 -1.63 7.49
C SER A 26 -3.43 -1.48 6.18
N THR A 27 -3.12 -2.60 5.53
CA THR A 27 -2.50 -2.65 4.19
C THR A 27 -3.39 -2.04 3.10
N LEU A 28 -4.70 -1.96 3.35
CA LEU A 28 -5.70 -1.52 2.37
C LEU A 28 -6.21 -0.10 2.62
N HIS A 29 -5.69 0.66 3.60
CA HIS A 29 -6.16 2.03 3.82
C HIS A 29 -5.92 2.95 2.61
N THR A 30 -4.80 2.81 1.91
CA THR A 30 -4.49 3.64 0.73
C THR A 30 -5.32 3.23 -0.50
N PRO A 31 -5.48 1.93 -0.83
CA PRO A 31 -6.44 1.50 -1.85
C PRO A 31 -7.89 1.86 -1.52
N LEU A 32 -8.30 1.74 -0.26
CA LEU A 32 -9.66 2.08 0.18
C LEU A 32 -9.91 3.59 0.10
N MET A 33 -8.91 4.41 0.44
CA MET A 33 -8.98 5.86 0.29
C MET A 33 -9.17 6.24 -1.19
N SER A 34 -8.47 5.59 -2.12
CA SER A 34 -8.67 5.77 -3.56
C SER A 34 -10.04 5.26 -4.02
N GLY A 35 -10.48 4.11 -3.54
CA GLY A 35 -11.79 3.54 -3.87
C GLY A 35 -12.96 4.43 -3.44
N ALA A 36 -12.88 5.05 -2.26
CA ALA A 36 -13.89 6.01 -1.79
C ALA A 36 -13.98 7.24 -2.71
N ASN A 37 -12.86 7.70 -3.28
CA ASN A 37 -12.85 8.77 -4.27
C ASN A 37 -13.58 8.35 -5.57
N ALA A 38 -13.40 7.11 -6.03
CA ALA A 38 -14.14 6.60 -7.19
C ALA A 38 -15.66 6.50 -6.94
N ILE A 39 -16.07 6.09 -5.73
CA ILE A 39 -17.48 5.95 -5.36
C ILE A 39 -18.18 7.31 -5.29
N HIS A 40 -17.47 8.38 -4.91
CA HIS A 40 -18.01 9.74 -4.94
C HIS A 40 -18.45 10.16 -6.35
N GLY A 41 -17.94 9.51 -7.40
CA GLY A 41 -18.34 9.73 -8.78
C GLY A 41 -19.85 9.58 -9.07
N ILE A 42 -20.67 9.11 -8.12
CA ILE A 42 -22.15 9.14 -8.19
C ILE A 42 -22.72 10.53 -8.50
N ILE A 43 -21.97 11.61 -8.21
CA ILE A 43 -22.31 12.98 -8.62
C ILE A 43 -22.60 13.12 -10.12
N LEU A 44 -22.07 12.22 -10.97
CA LEU A 44 -22.35 12.17 -12.40
C LEU A 44 -23.83 11.98 -12.70
N VAL A 45 -24.53 11.16 -11.91
CA VAL A 45 -25.98 10.94 -12.08
C VAL A 45 -26.74 12.24 -11.85
N GLY A 46 -26.39 12.99 -10.81
CA GLY A 46 -26.96 14.31 -10.54
C GLY A 46 -26.67 15.30 -11.66
N ALA A 47 -25.43 15.34 -12.16
CA ALA A 47 -25.05 16.22 -13.26
C ALA A 47 -25.82 15.92 -14.56
N ILE A 48 -26.03 14.65 -14.89
CA ILE A 48 -26.82 14.24 -16.07
C ILE A 48 -28.29 14.64 -15.92
N ILE A 49 -28.88 14.44 -14.73
CA ILE A 49 -30.28 14.85 -14.47
C ILE A 49 -30.43 16.37 -14.64
N VAL A 50 -29.51 17.15 -14.06
CA VAL A 50 -29.53 18.61 -14.19
C VAL A 50 -29.34 19.05 -15.64
N ALA A 51 -28.40 18.43 -16.37
CA ALA A 51 -28.19 18.72 -17.79
C ALA A 51 -29.44 18.40 -18.63
N GLY A 52 -30.14 17.31 -18.33
CA GLY A 52 -31.37 16.90 -19.01
C GLY A 52 -32.58 17.81 -18.73
N GLN A 53 -32.54 18.59 -17.65
CA GLN A 53 -33.60 19.55 -17.28
C GLN A 53 -33.21 21.02 -17.56
N ALA A 54 -32.00 21.27 -18.08
CA ALA A 54 -31.51 22.62 -18.31
C ALA A 54 -32.22 23.28 -19.51
N ALA A 55 -33.03 24.30 -19.25
CA ALA A 55 -33.68 25.11 -20.27
C ALA A 55 -32.85 26.33 -20.68
N ASP A 56 -32.09 26.91 -19.73
CA ASP A 56 -31.26 28.09 -19.97
C ASP A 56 -29.88 27.70 -20.52
N PRO A 57 -29.36 28.39 -21.56
CA PRO A 57 -28.04 28.12 -22.13
C PRO A 57 -26.90 28.18 -21.11
N TRP A 58 -27.01 29.08 -20.12
CA TRP A 58 -26.04 29.21 -19.04
C TRP A 58 -26.03 28.00 -18.09
N VAL A 59 -27.22 27.50 -17.73
CA VAL A 59 -27.38 26.31 -16.90
C VAL A 59 -26.86 25.08 -17.64
N LEU A 60 -27.15 24.99 -18.94
CA LEU A 60 -26.66 23.90 -19.79
C LEU A 60 -25.13 23.89 -19.90
N ALA A 61 -24.50 25.05 -20.05
CA ALA A 61 -23.03 25.16 -20.08
C ALA A 61 -22.39 24.69 -18.76
N VAL A 62 -22.95 25.10 -17.62
CA VAL A 62 -22.47 24.66 -16.30
C VAL A 62 -22.73 23.18 -16.07
N ALA A 63 -23.89 22.67 -16.47
CA ALA A 63 -24.23 21.26 -16.35
C ALA A 63 -23.31 20.38 -17.22
N LEU A 64 -22.97 20.84 -18.43
CA LEU A 64 -22.02 20.16 -19.30
C LEU A 64 -20.63 20.08 -18.64
N LEU A 65 -20.16 21.19 -18.05
CA LEU A 65 -18.90 21.22 -17.30
C LEU A 65 -18.95 20.27 -16.09
N ALA A 66 -20.07 20.26 -15.35
CA ALA A 66 -20.28 19.37 -14.22
C ALA A 66 -20.22 17.88 -14.64
N VAL A 67 -20.81 17.52 -15.79
CA VAL A 67 -20.73 16.16 -16.35
C VAL A 67 -19.29 15.78 -16.68
N VAL A 68 -18.51 16.68 -17.31
CA VAL A 68 -17.10 16.41 -17.63
C VAL A 68 -16.28 16.19 -16.35
N LEU A 69 -16.43 17.07 -15.37
CA LEU A 69 -15.71 16.96 -14.09
C LEU A 69 -16.12 15.70 -13.31
N ALA A 70 -17.41 15.38 -13.28
CA ALA A 70 -17.92 14.17 -12.63
C ALA A 70 -17.39 12.90 -13.32
N THR A 71 -17.35 12.89 -14.64
CA THR A 71 -16.81 11.77 -15.43
C THR A 71 -15.31 11.60 -15.17
N ALA A 72 -14.55 12.70 -15.13
CA ALA A 72 -13.12 12.67 -14.82
C ALA A 72 -12.85 12.12 -13.41
N ASN A 73 -13.64 12.50 -12.40
CA ASN A 73 -13.51 11.98 -11.04
C ASN A 73 -13.85 10.48 -10.96
N LEU A 74 -14.94 10.06 -11.63
CA LEU A 74 -15.34 8.65 -11.71
C LEU A 74 -14.26 7.79 -12.37
N VAL A 75 -13.85 8.14 -13.60
CA VAL A 75 -12.87 7.37 -14.38
C VAL A 75 -11.48 7.43 -13.73
N GLY A 76 -11.04 8.61 -13.30
CA GLY A 76 -9.76 8.80 -12.63
C GLY A 76 -9.67 8.00 -11.32
N GLY A 77 -10.76 7.97 -10.54
CA GLY A 77 -10.85 7.17 -9.33
C GLY A 77 -10.65 5.68 -9.59
N PHE A 78 -11.28 5.13 -10.65
CA PHE A 78 -11.11 3.71 -11.00
C PHE A 78 -9.72 3.39 -11.54
N VAL A 79 -9.14 4.25 -12.39
CA VAL A 79 -7.79 4.03 -12.94
C VAL A 79 -6.73 4.04 -11.85
N VAL A 80 -6.79 4.99 -10.92
CA VAL A 80 -5.84 5.07 -9.80
C VAL A 80 -5.99 3.87 -8.88
N THR A 81 -7.23 3.45 -8.60
CA THR A 81 -7.50 2.29 -7.74
C THR A 81 -6.98 0.99 -8.38
N ASP A 82 -7.19 0.76 -9.68
CA ASP A 82 -6.69 -0.45 -10.34
C ASP A 82 -5.15 -0.49 -10.36
N ARG A 83 -4.49 0.66 -10.59
CA ARG A 83 -3.02 0.75 -10.51
C ARG A 83 -2.48 0.50 -9.10
N MET A 84 -3.22 0.88 -8.06
CA MET A 84 -2.90 0.54 -6.66
C MET A 84 -3.11 -0.94 -6.36
N LEU A 85 -4.14 -1.57 -6.94
CA LEU A 85 -4.46 -2.98 -6.72
C LEU A 85 -3.56 -3.93 -7.52
N GLU A 86 -3.04 -3.49 -8.65
CA GLU A 86 -2.08 -4.23 -9.46
C GLU A 86 -0.77 -4.52 -8.70
N MET A 87 -0.43 -3.67 -7.72
CA MET A 87 0.74 -3.84 -6.85
C MET A 87 0.58 -4.99 -5.84
N PHE A 88 -0.65 -5.47 -5.62
CA PHE A 88 -0.95 -6.65 -4.79
C PHE A 88 -1.02 -7.96 -5.59
N ARG A 89 -1.01 -7.88 -6.93
CA ARG A 89 -0.91 -9.06 -7.80
C ARG A 89 0.54 -9.51 -7.77
N GLY A 90 0.82 -10.55 -6.97
CA GLY A 90 2.16 -11.10 -6.79
C GLY A 90 2.89 -11.28 -8.13
N ARG A 91 4.10 -10.75 -8.21
CA ARG A 91 4.98 -10.91 -9.38
C ARG A 91 5.11 -12.41 -9.64
N GLN A 92 4.62 -12.89 -10.79
CA GLN A 92 4.93 -14.24 -11.25
C GLN A 92 6.45 -14.33 -11.33
N ARG A 93 7.06 -15.10 -10.44
CA ARG A 93 8.48 -15.42 -10.51
C ARG A 93 8.66 -16.19 -11.83
N PRO A 94 9.51 -15.72 -12.77
CA PRO A 94 9.77 -16.48 -13.99
C PRO A 94 10.27 -17.87 -13.60
N PRO A 95 9.91 -18.93 -14.35
CA PRO A 95 10.23 -20.29 -13.97
C PRO A 95 11.75 -20.41 -13.85
N SER A 96 12.22 -20.59 -12.61
CA SER A 96 13.60 -20.97 -12.36
C SER A 96 13.75 -22.40 -12.90
N ASN A 97 14.47 -22.54 -14.01
CA ASN A 97 14.91 -23.83 -14.56
C ASN A 97 15.84 -24.52 -13.55
N VAL A 98 15.27 -25.08 -12.48
CA VAL A 98 15.92 -26.03 -11.59
C VAL A 98 15.67 -27.41 -12.19
N GLY A 99 16.33 -27.65 -13.32
CA GLY A 99 16.18 -28.86 -14.13
C GLY A 99 17.49 -29.29 -14.78
N GLN A 100 18.62 -28.98 -14.15
CA GLN A 100 19.93 -29.49 -14.55
C GLN A 100 20.70 -29.96 -13.32
N LEU A 101 20.08 -30.82 -12.51
CA LEU A 101 20.78 -31.65 -11.55
C LEU A 101 20.26 -33.08 -11.73
N GLY A 102 20.98 -33.88 -12.53
CA GLY A 102 20.65 -35.30 -12.70
C GLY A 102 20.88 -35.86 -14.10
N SER A 103 22.12 -35.86 -14.60
CA SER A 103 22.55 -36.92 -15.52
C SER A 103 23.89 -37.48 -15.03
N THR A 104 23.78 -38.47 -14.15
CA THR A 104 24.83 -39.42 -13.84
C THR A 104 25.21 -40.18 -15.11
N GLY A 105 26.50 -40.23 -15.46
CA GLY A 105 27.01 -41.17 -16.47
C GLY A 105 28.27 -40.68 -17.19
N GLY A 106 29.45 -40.99 -16.66
CA GLY A 106 30.71 -40.70 -17.32
C GLY A 106 31.93 -41.13 -16.50
N THR A 107 32.26 -42.41 -16.54
CA THR A 107 33.51 -43.00 -16.04
C THR A 107 34.72 -42.59 -16.89
N GLY A 108 35.85 -42.27 -16.24
CA GLY A 108 37.19 -42.34 -16.82
C GLY A 108 38.09 -41.14 -16.55
N GLY A 109 39.23 -41.35 -15.88
CA GLY A 109 40.32 -40.38 -15.86
C GLY A 109 41.18 -40.39 -14.60
N THR A 110 42.24 -41.18 -14.63
CA THR A 110 43.33 -41.30 -13.65
C THR A 110 44.24 -40.07 -13.56
N GLY A 111 44.77 -39.80 -12.36
CA GLY A 111 46.14 -39.30 -12.18
C GLY A 111 46.30 -37.98 -11.41
N GLY A 112 47.21 -37.97 -10.43
CA GLY A 112 47.86 -36.75 -9.95
C GLY A 112 47.98 -36.62 -8.43
N ALA A 113 49.08 -37.13 -7.88
CA ALA A 113 49.52 -36.91 -6.51
C ALA A 113 50.07 -35.48 -6.29
N GLY A 114 50.03 -35.00 -5.04
CA GLY A 114 51.04 -34.06 -4.54
C GLY A 114 50.53 -32.98 -3.58
N GLY A 115 51.15 -32.90 -2.40
CA GLY A 115 51.41 -31.62 -1.73
C GLY A 115 50.76 -31.41 -0.36
N ALA A 116 51.51 -31.74 0.69
CA ALA A 116 51.23 -31.42 2.08
C ALA A 116 51.71 -30.00 2.47
N ALA A 117 51.36 -29.60 3.71
CA ALA A 117 52.03 -28.61 4.61
C ALA A 117 51.51 -27.15 4.54
N ARG A 118 50.86 -26.63 5.61
CA ARG A 118 51.40 -25.84 6.78
C ARG A 118 51.75 -24.38 6.38
N SER A 119 51.53 -23.28 7.13
CA SER A 119 51.17 -22.99 8.54
C SER A 119 50.81 -21.46 8.66
N PRO A 120 50.85 -20.74 9.82
CA PRO A 120 49.75 -19.87 10.25
C PRO A 120 50.13 -18.37 10.42
N GLY A 121 49.15 -17.55 10.82
CA GLY A 121 49.36 -16.43 11.74
C GLY A 121 49.96 -15.14 11.18
N GLN A 122 49.13 -14.09 11.11
CA GLN A 122 49.62 -12.71 11.28
C GLN A 122 48.53 -11.90 11.99
N ALA A 123 48.73 -11.71 13.28
CA ALA A 123 48.17 -10.59 14.02
C ALA A 123 49.04 -9.36 13.70
N ASP A 124 48.42 -8.23 13.42
CA ASP A 124 49.08 -6.93 13.55
C ASP A 124 48.13 -5.92 14.19
N SER A 125 48.75 -5.05 14.95
CA SER A 125 48.28 -4.24 16.04
C SER A 125 48.55 -2.77 15.77
N GLY A 126 47.69 -1.89 16.30
CA GLY A 126 47.87 -0.43 16.31
C GLY A 126 47.01 0.26 15.24
N GLY A 127 46.18 1.26 15.52
CA GLY A 127 46.16 2.19 16.64
C GLY A 127 46.09 3.60 16.06
N GLN A 128 44.89 4.19 16.02
CA GLN A 128 44.59 5.64 15.88
C GLN A 128 43.06 5.79 15.96
N ALA A 129 42.46 6.11 17.11
CA ALA A 129 42.32 7.45 17.69
C ALA A 129 41.29 8.34 16.96
N GLY A 130 40.09 8.43 17.54
CA GLY A 130 39.29 9.66 17.64
C GLY A 130 38.30 9.99 16.51
N SER A 131 37.00 9.85 16.79
CA SER A 131 36.02 10.96 16.72
C SER A 131 34.57 10.45 16.81
N THR A 132 33.89 10.85 17.89
CA THR A 132 32.45 11.20 17.96
C THR A 132 31.43 10.06 17.79
N ALA A 133 31.11 9.34 18.87
CA ALA A 133 30.06 9.65 19.86
C ALA A 133 28.64 9.19 19.46
N ALA A 134 28.34 7.95 19.84
CA ALA A 134 26.98 7.44 20.02
C ALA A 134 26.42 7.91 21.38
N ARG A 135 25.13 8.25 21.44
CA ARG A 135 24.35 8.23 22.68
C ARG A 135 23.02 7.51 22.44
N PRO A 136 22.76 6.38 23.12
CA PRO A 136 21.40 5.92 23.36
C PRO A 136 20.87 6.63 24.62
N VAL A 137 19.61 7.05 24.60
CA VAL A 137 18.94 7.57 25.82
C VAL A 137 17.71 6.70 26.07
N ASP A 138 17.88 5.80 27.04
CA ASP A 138 16.84 5.01 27.68
C ASP A 138 15.71 5.89 28.22
N SER A 139 14.47 5.52 27.93
CA SER A 139 13.28 6.02 28.62
C SER A 139 12.61 4.89 29.40
N ALA A 140 13.22 4.52 30.53
CA ALA A 140 12.59 3.69 31.56
C ALA A 140 12.80 4.36 32.93
N GLY A 141 11.88 5.24 33.31
CA GLY A 141 11.86 5.86 34.63
C GLY A 141 10.95 5.08 35.59
N PRO A 142 11.42 4.62 36.77
CA PRO A 142 10.55 4.05 37.78
C PRO A 142 9.96 5.15 38.68
N ILE A 143 8.63 5.15 38.82
CA ILE A 143 7.90 6.01 39.76
C ILE A 143 8.21 5.55 41.20
N LYS A 144 9.00 6.34 41.94
CA LYS A 144 9.16 6.18 43.39
C LYS A 144 8.21 7.11 44.14
N LYS A 145 7.35 6.47 44.93
CA LYS A 145 6.42 7.00 45.92
C LYS A 145 7.15 7.38 47.22
N GLY A 146 6.96 8.60 47.74
CA GLY A 146 7.40 9.01 49.08
C GLY A 146 7.10 10.49 49.33
N ARG A 147 6.06 10.83 50.10
CA ARG A 147 6.02 11.08 51.56
C ARG A 147 6.48 12.49 51.96
N ARG A 148 5.53 13.24 52.55
CA ARG A 148 5.65 14.27 53.61
C ARG A 148 6.29 15.61 53.19
N GLN A 149 5.46 16.65 53.05
CA GLN A 149 5.15 17.68 54.05
C GLN A 149 3.71 18.13 53.80
#